data_AF-A0A354HGU0-F1
#
_entry.id   AF-A0A354HGU0-F1
#
_cell.length_a   1.000
_cell.length_b   1.000
_cell.length_c   1.000
_cell.angle_alpha   90.00
_cell.angle_beta   90.00
_cell.angle_gamma   90.00
#
_symmetry.space_group_name_H-M   'P 1'
#
loop_
_entity.id
_entity.type
_entity.pdbx_description
1 polymer ?
#
loop_
_entity_poly.entity_id
_entity_poly.type
_entity_poly.pdbx_seq_one_letter_code
_entity_poly.pdbx_strand_id
1 'polypeptide(L)'
;ISEMRTDAVRELAAEYGIPFGDDDISYGDFWSVPTEKACEKLIAENRLPDALFCANDMTAITACSVLRKHGINVPEDIIVTGFDGIEESKYTYPKITTAECDFGKLGEAAAHAAMDKDARGRDIYIMPDPIIAGSCGCQKNSAVDASEIVTYYQNAFNRYLNEERKLARIGSKVQVCGDLDELEDKLRDSVFYNMTCVLKKEVTDPTFDPLVINTPTLFGKDMVVLFDADESYKNKPREIALSSVIPRLDEIFELKVPLIFISLHFIDIPLGYACFYFNNAVIQDYNKIGQTSRTISAAIGGYRNLRYQYRLREWIEEIYKYDELTGLFTRNSFRREYDKLVESGPEDMTMVLCDLNGLKIINDNYSHSEGDNAIKKVAEALKAACPGGICSKHGGDELVAAIPEKRDMDEIRNSINKYLDDYNKVSGKPYKISASIGICRSENGNLDFSALFAKADELMYEEKVKYKTLRE
;
A
#
# COMPACT_ATOMS: atom_id res chain seq x y z
N ILE A 1 -32.61 7.70 22.55
CA ILE A 1 -32.75 8.98 21.79
C ILE A 1 -34.13 9.09 21.14
N SER A 2 -34.55 8.16 20.26
CA SER A 2 -35.88 8.24 19.63
C SER A 2 -37.03 8.24 20.65
N GLU A 3 -36.97 7.36 21.65
CA GLU A 3 -37.96 7.35 22.75
C GLU A 3 -37.97 8.67 23.53
N MET A 4 -36.80 9.23 23.87
CA MET A 4 -36.69 10.53 24.54
C MET A 4 -37.31 11.68 23.73
N ARG A 5 -37.20 11.64 22.39
CA ARG A 5 -37.84 12.65 21.52
C ARG A 5 -39.36 12.52 21.57
N THR A 6 -39.86 11.29 21.48
CA THR A 6 -41.29 11.01 21.59
C THR A 6 -41.85 11.44 22.94
N ASP A 7 -41.15 11.13 24.03
CA ASP A 7 -41.59 11.48 25.38
C ASP A 7 -41.59 12.99 25.60
N ALA A 8 -40.58 13.70 25.10
CA ALA A 8 -40.56 15.17 25.14
C ALA A 8 -41.75 15.79 24.37
N VAL A 9 -42.13 15.23 23.22
CA VAL A 9 -43.31 15.70 22.48
C VAL A 9 -44.60 15.38 23.24
N ARG A 10 -44.72 14.20 23.86
CA ARG A 10 -45.89 13.83 24.69
C ARG A 10 -46.04 14.75 25.89
N GLU A 11 -44.94 15.04 26.60
CA GLU A 11 -44.93 15.94 27.75
C GLU A 11 -45.38 17.34 27.34
N LEU A 12 -44.84 17.87 26.24
CA LEU A 12 -45.22 19.18 25.71
C LEU A 12 -46.69 19.20 25.24
N ALA A 13 -47.13 18.17 24.52
CA ALA A 13 -48.52 18.07 24.08
C ALA A 13 -49.48 18.06 25.29
N ALA A 14 -49.15 17.33 26.35
CA ALA A 14 -49.92 17.31 27.59
C ALA A 14 -49.95 18.67 28.29
N GLU A 15 -48.81 19.39 28.35
CA GLU A 15 -48.72 20.75 28.92
C GLU A 15 -49.66 21.74 28.22
N TYR A 16 -49.76 21.64 26.89
CA TYR A 16 -50.60 22.52 26.08
C TYR A 16 -52.02 21.97 25.82
N GLY A 17 -52.38 20.81 26.38
CA GLY A 17 -53.69 20.19 26.21
C GLY A 17 -53.97 19.68 24.79
N ILE A 18 -52.91 19.34 24.03
CA ILE A 18 -52.99 18.81 22.66
C ILE A 18 -53.11 17.27 22.75
N PRO A 19 -54.13 16.65 22.16
CA PRO A 19 -54.20 15.19 22.06
C PRO A 19 -53.04 14.67 21.20
N PHE A 20 -52.22 13.79 21.77
CA PHE A 20 -51.10 13.16 21.06
C PHE A 20 -50.97 11.70 21.52
N GLY A 21 -51.30 10.77 20.62
CA GLY A 21 -51.27 9.33 20.86
C GLY A 21 -50.23 8.60 20.01
N ASP A 22 -50.16 7.28 20.19
CA ASP A 22 -49.20 6.45 19.45
C ASP A 22 -49.46 6.43 17.94
N ASP A 23 -50.72 6.63 17.54
CA ASP A 23 -51.12 6.72 16.13
C ASP A 23 -50.67 8.04 15.46
N ASP A 24 -50.22 9.03 16.24
CA ASP A 24 -49.69 10.31 15.74
C ASP A 24 -48.16 10.26 15.56
N ILE A 25 -47.53 9.11 15.85
CA ILE A 25 -46.10 8.88 15.69
C ILE A 25 -45.87 8.01 14.46
N SER A 26 -44.94 8.44 13.60
CA SER A 26 -44.49 7.63 12.47
C SER A 26 -42.96 7.48 12.47
N TYR A 27 -42.49 6.26 12.24
CA TYR A 27 -41.07 5.95 12.15
C TYR A 27 -40.63 6.00 10.69
N GLY A 28 -39.94 7.09 10.33
CA GLY A 28 -39.50 7.39 8.96
C GLY A 28 -38.05 6.99 8.63
N ASP A 29 -37.35 6.29 9.53
CA ASP A 29 -35.92 5.93 9.42
C ASP A 29 -34.98 7.06 8.97
N PHE A 30 -35.36 8.33 9.16
CA PHE A 30 -34.62 9.53 8.74
C PHE A 30 -34.44 9.71 7.22
N TRP A 31 -35.15 8.95 6.38
CA TRP A 31 -35.00 8.96 4.91
C TRP A 31 -36.31 9.28 4.17
N SER A 32 -36.18 9.58 2.87
CA SER A 32 -37.30 10.03 2.03
C SER A 32 -38.38 8.98 1.81
N VAL A 33 -38.01 7.75 1.46
CA VAL A 33 -38.98 6.70 1.09
C VAL A 33 -39.94 6.32 2.25
N PRO A 34 -39.48 6.12 3.49
CA PRO A 34 -40.41 5.84 4.60
C PRO A 34 -41.25 7.06 4.97
N THR A 35 -40.69 8.27 4.87
CA THR A 35 -41.42 9.52 5.10
C THR A 35 -42.55 9.70 4.09
N GLU A 36 -42.31 9.39 2.81
CA GLU A 36 -43.35 9.42 1.78
C GLU A 36 -44.50 8.48 2.16
N LYS A 37 -44.21 7.23 2.55
CA LYS A 37 -45.25 6.29 3.00
C LYS A 37 -46.04 6.80 4.21
N ALA A 38 -45.36 7.46 5.17
CA ALA A 38 -46.01 8.03 6.34
C ALA A 38 -46.98 9.15 5.96
N CYS A 39 -46.54 10.09 5.11
CA CYS A 39 -47.39 11.18 4.64
C CYS A 39 -48.55 10.66 3.78
N GLU A 40 -48.30 9.73 2.86
CA GLU A 40 -49.33 9.10 2.03
C GLU A 40 -50.39 8.39 2.89
N LYS A 41 -49.98 7.74 3.99
CA LYS A 41 -50.92 7.13 4.95
C LYS A 41 -51.80 8.19 5.63
N LEU A 42 -51.22 9.27 6.14
CA LEU A 42 -51.98 10.37 6.78
C LEU A 42 -53.01 10.99 5.83
N ILE A 43 -52.62 11.19 4.57
CA ILE A 43 -53.49 11.72 3.52
C ILE A 43 -54.61 10.72 3.21
N ALA A 44 -54.30 9.45 3.01
CA ALA A 44 -55.27 8.41 2.68
C ALA A 44 -56.30 8.18 3.80
N GLU A 45 -55.89 8.31 5.06
CA GLU A 45 -56.76 8.21 6.23
C GLU A 45 -57.52 9.51 6.54
N ASN A 46 -57.27 10.59 5.79
CA ASN A 46 -57.81 11.93 6.03
C ASN A 46 -57.58 12.42 7.47
N ARG A 47 -56.37 12.20 7.98
CA ARG A 47 -55.91 12.52 9.34
C ARG A 47 -54.78 13.55 9.35
N LEU A 48 -54.87 14.59 8.53
CA LEU A 48 -53.86 15.63 8.49
C LEU A 48 -53.85 16.43 9.81
N PRO A 49 -52.71 16.54 10.51
CA PRO A 49 -52.60 17.38 11.70
C PRO A 49 -52.40 18.85 11.32
N ASP A 50 -52.54 19.77 12.29
CA ASP A 50 -52.21 21.19 12.09
C ASP A 50 -50.70 21.43 11.92
N ALA A 51 -49.87 20.56 12.52
CA ALA A 51 -48.41 20.63 12.45
C ALA A 51 -47.77 19.25 12.38
N LEU A 52 -46.73 19.13 11.55
CA LEU A 52 -45.88 17.97 11.43
C LEU A 52 -44.47 18.31 11.94
N PHE A 53 -44.05 17.61 12.99
CA PHE A 53 -42.71 17.72 13.58
C PHE A 53 -41.82 16.63 13.00
N CYS A 54 -40.97 16.99 12.04
CA CYS A 54 -40.06 16.04 11.42
C CYS A 54 -38.77 15.91 12.24
N ALA A 55 -38.26 14.69 12.32
CA ALA A 55 -37.10 14.36 13.14
C ALA A 55 -35.77 14.92 12.60
N ASN A 56 -35.76 15.33 11.33
CA ASN A 56 -34.68 16.06 10.65
C ASN A 56 -35.20 16.85 9.45
N ASP A 57 -34.33 17.64 8.82
CA ASP A 57 -34.67 18.45 7.66
C ASP A 57 -34.99 17.64 6.41
N MET A 58 -34.30 16.51 6.18
CA MET A 58 -34.58 15.67 5.00
C MET A 58 -36.01 15.10 5.01
N THR A 59 -36.49 14.72 6.19
CA THR A 59 -37.87 14.26 6.38
C THR A 59 -38.87 15.42 6.24
N ALA A 60 -38.55 16.63 6.75
CA ALA A 60 -39.36 17.84 6.51
C ALA A 60 -39.48 18.21 5.03
N ILE A 61 -38.36 18.21 4.30
CA ILE A 61 -38.31 18.48 2.86
C ILE A 61 -39.17 17.47 2.10
N THR A 62 -39.03 16.19 2.43
CA THR A 62 -39.82 15.12 1.80
C THR A 62 -41.30 15.28 2.10
N ALA A 63 -41.68 15.56 3.34
CA ALA A 63 -43.07 15.77 3.72
C ALA A 63 -43.71 16.93 2.94
N CYS A 64 -43.03 18.08 2.87
CA CYS A 64 -43.47 19.22 2.06
C CYS A 64 -43.68 18.86 0.58
N SER A 65 -42.78 18.04 0.01
CA SER A 65 -42.88 17.59 -1.37
C SER A 65 -44.12 16.72 -1.61
N VAL A 66 -44.38 15.76 -0.72
CA VAL A 66 -45.52 14.84 -0.81
C VAL A 66 -46.84 15.57 -0.59
N LEU A 67 -46.93 16.41 0.45
CA LEU A 67 -48.11 17.22 0.74
C LEU A 67 -48.50 18.10 -0.46
N ARG A 68 -47.51 18.77 -1.07
CA ARG A 68 -47.74 19.58 -2.27
C ARG A 68 -48.24 18.76 -3.45
N LYS A 69 -47.71 17.55 -3.66
CA LYS A 69 -48.13 16.67 -4.76
C LYS A 69 -49.63 16.32 -4.65
N HIS A 70 -50.17 16.32 -3.44
CA HIS A 70 -51.60 16.13 -3.14
C HIS A 70 -52.40 17.43 -3.01
N GLY A 71 -51.81 18.57 -3.38
CA GLY A 71 -52.48 19.88 -3.33
C GLY A 71 -52.62 20.47 -1.94
N ILE A 72 -51.94 19.92 -0.93
CA ILE A 72 -51.93 20.42 0.44
C ILE A 72 -50.80 21.45 0.56
N ASN A 73 -51.15 22.66 0.98
CA ASN A 73 -50.24 23.79 1.06
C ASN A 73 -49.54 23.84 2.42
N VAL A 74 -48.23 24.06 2.37
CA VAL A 74 -47.41 24.33 3.55
C VAL A 74 -46.93 25.78 3.42
N PRO A 75 -47.22 26.68 4.38
CA PRO A 75 -47.78 26.42 5.71
C PRO A 75 -49.32 26.52 5.85
N GLU A 76 -50.06 26.86 4.79
CA GLU A 76 -51.46 27.31 4.92
C GLU A 76 -52.43 26.22 5.40
N ASP A 77 -52.25 24.97 4.96
CA ASP A 77 -53.09 23.84 5.35
C ASP A 77 -52.45 23.01 6.48
N ILE A 78 -51.12 22.98 6.54
CA ILE A 78 -50.34 22.26 7.56
C ILE A 78 -48.96 22.90 7.73
N ILE A 79 -48.53 23.04 8.98
CA ILE A 79 -47.17 23.50 9.32
C ILE A 79 -46.19 22.33 9.28
N VAL A 80 -44.98 22.54 8.77
CA VAL A 80 -43.92 21.53 8.80
C VAL A 80 -42.66 22.12 9.42
N THR A 81 -42.04 21.40 10.36
CA THR A 81 -40.77 21.78 10.99
C THR A 81 -39.74 20.65 10.87
N GLY A 82 -38.46 21.01 10.77
CA GLY A 82 -37.33 20.10 10.71
C GLY A 82 -36.34 20.30 11.85
N PHE A 83 -35.20 19.63 11.73
CA PHE A 83 -34.07 19.66 12.66
C PHE A 83 -32.79 19.34 11.88
N ASP A 84 -31.65 19.90 12.28
CA ASP A 84 -30.28 19.76 11.71
C ASP A 84 -29.75 21.05 11.06
N GLY A 85 -30.62 21.90 10.49
CA GLY A 85 -30.20 23.15 9.86
C GLY A 85 -29.45 22.97 8.54
N ILE A 86 -29.74 21.91 7.77
CA ILE A 86 -28.99 21.59 6.55
C ILE A 86 -29.15 22.68 5.49
N GLU A 87 -28.13 22.90 4.65
CA GLU A 87 -28.16 23.94 3.61
C GLU A 87 -29.32 23.75 2.63
N GLU A 88 -29.68 22.50 2.33
CA GLU A 88 -30.76 22.11 1.44
C GLU A 88 -32.11 22.69 1.86
N SER A 89 -32.34 22.89 3.17
CA SER A 89 -33.56 23.49 3.73
C SER A 89 -33.86 24.89 3.14
N LYS A 90 -32.81 25.65 2.79
CA LYS A 90 -32.88 27.02 2.25
C LYS A 90 -33.28 27.06 0.78
N TYR A 91 -33.11 25.95 0.07
CA TYR A 91 -33.33 25.81 -1.37
C TYR A 91 -34.65 25.09 -1.71
N THR A 92 -35.52 24.92 -0.72
CA THR A 92 -36.84 24.31 -0.91
C THR A 92 -37.93 25.36 -0.90
N TYR A 93 -39.08 25.01 -1.49
CA TYR A 93 -40.30 25.76 -1.36
C TYR A 93 -41.31 24.89 -0.60
N PRO A 94 -41.97 25.37 0.48
CA PRO A 94 -41.53 26.52 1.27
C PRO A 94 -40.13 26.25 1.86
N LYS A 95 -39.40 27.30 2.27
CA LYS A 95 -38.14 27.11 3.01
C LYS A 95 -38.44 26.47 4.37
N ILE A 96 -37.68 25.45 4.77
CA ILE A 96 -37.97 24.70 5.99
C ILE A 96 -37.55 25.48 7.24
N THR A 97 -38.50 25.60 8.17
CA THR A 97 -38.28 26.07 9.54
C THR A 97 -37.64 24.92 10.31
N THR A 98 -36.46 25.15 10.87
CA THR A 98 -35.63 24.11 11.47
C THR A 98 -34.90 24.62 12.71
N ALA A 99 -34.06 23.80 13.31
CA ALA A 99 -33.12 24.19 14.34
C ALA A 99 -31.75 23.59 14.03
N GLU A 100 -30.70 24.40 14.17
CA GLU A 100 -29.32 23.95 13.99
C GLU A 100 -28.65 23.68 15.34
N CYS A 101 -27.85 22.62 15.39
CA CYS A 101 -26.95 22.41 16.52
C CYS A 101 -25.67 23.21 16.28
N ASP A 102 -25.39 24.18 17.16
CA ASP A 102 -24.11 24.87 17.16
C ASP A 102 -23.00 23.89 17.60
N PHE A 103 -22.25 23.39 16.62
CA PHE A 103 -21.14 22.47 16.86
C PHE A 103 -20.01 23.10 17.69
N GLY A 104 -19.88 24.43 17.70
CA GLY A 104 -18.96 25.15 18.56
C GLY A 104 -19.37 25.05 20.03
N LYS A 105 -20.63 25.34 20.34
CA LYS A 105 -21.20 25.13 21.70
C LYS A 105 -21.09 23.66 22.12
N LEU A 106 -21.33 22.72 21.20
CA LEU A 106 -21.14 21.29 21.44
C LEU A 106 -19.69 20.92 21.77
N GLY A 107 -18.74 21.46 21.02
CA GLY A 107 -17.33 21.29 21.29
C GLY A 107 -16.91 21.85 22.64
N GLU A 108 -17.35 23.06 22.99
CA GLU A 108 -17.07 23.71 24.27
C GLU A 108 -17.65 22.90 25.45
N ALA A 109 -18.92 22.50 25.35
CA ALA A 109 -19.57 21.68 26.37
C ALA A 109 -18.86 20.33 26.56
N ALA A 110 -18.47 19.67 25.47
CA ALA A 110 -17.72 18.41 25.52
C ALA A 110 -16.33 18.60 26.17
N ALA A 111 -15.62 19.68 25.84
CA ALA A 111 -14.33 20.00 26.43
C ALA A 111 -14.45 20.29 27.94
N HIS A 112 -15.44 21.10 28.36
CA HIS A 112 -15.71 21.34 29.77
C HIS A 112 -16.08 20.05 30.52
N ALA A 113 -16.93 19.21 29.93
CA ALA A 113 -17.30 17.91 30.50
C ALA A 113 -16.09 16.98 30.69
N ALA A 114 -15.16 16.99 29.75
CA ALA A 114 -13.95 16.17 29.83
C ALA A 114 -12.96 16.66 30.91
N MET A 115 -12.97 17.96 31.21
CA MET A 115 -12.13 18.57 32.26
C MET A 115 -12.76 18.48 33.66
N ASP A 116 -14.09 18.42 33.74
CA ASP A 116 -14.83 18.32 35.00
C ASP A 116 -14.82 16.88 35.54
N LYS A 117 -14.10 16.67 36.64
CA LYS A 117 -13.98 15.36 37.31
C LYS A 117 -15.31 14.85 37.87
N ASP A 118 -16.28 15.74 38.09
CA ASP A 118 -17.61 15.43 38.64
C ASP A 118 -18.71 15.33 37.57
N ALA A 119 -18.38 15.57 36.29
CA ALA A 119 -19.34 15.47 35.19
C ALA A 119 -19.69 14.04 34.78
N ARG A 120 -18.97 13.03 35.30
CA ARG A 120 -19.17 11.63 34.94
C ARG A 120 -20.59 11.15 35.33
N GLY A 121 -21.40 10.82 34.33
CA GLY A 121 -22.77 10.34 34.53
C GLY A 121 -23.83 11.46 34.58
N ARG A 122 -23.49 12.70 34.21
CA ARG A 122 -24.46 13.79 34.01
C ARG A 122 -24.71 14.00 32.52
N ASP A 123 -25.96 14.22 32.16
CA ASP A 123 -26.34 14.67 30.83
C ASP A 123 -26.12 16.19 30.72
N ILE A 124 -25.46 16.62 29.65
CA ILE A 124 -25.27 18.02 29.32
C ILE A 124 -26.10 18.30 28.07
N TYR A 125 -27.14 19.11 28.24
CA TYR A 125 -28.04 19.49 27.15
C TYR A 125 -27.57 20.79 26.52
N ILE A 126 -27.60 20.83 25.19
CA ILE A 126 -27.25 22.01 24.41
C ILE A 126 -28.47 22.39 23.62
N MET A 127 -28.92 23.62 23.83
CA MET A 127 -30.08 24.14 23.13
C MET A 127 -29.70 24.44 21.68
N PRO A 128 -30.40 23.85 20.70
CA PRO A 128 -30.20 24.18 19.30
C PRO A 128 -30.74 25.59 19.01
N ASP A 129 -30.16 26.25 18.03
CA ASP A 129 -30.57 27.59 17.61
C ASP A 129 -31.68 27.49 16.54
N PRO A 130 -32.85 28.09 16.75
CA PRO A 130 -33.96 27.98 15.80
C PRO A 130 -33.72 28.83 14.54
N ILE A 131 -33.94 28.23 13.39
CA ILE A 131 -33.94 28.86 12.07
C ILE A 131 -35.39 28.98 11.61
N ILE A 132 -35.99 30.15 11.81
CA ILE A 132 -37.37 30.41 11.41
C ILE A 132 -37.44 30.70 9.92
N ALA A 133 -38.24 29.93 9.18
CA ALA A 133 -38.43 30.08 7.75
C ALA A 133 -39.92 30.01 7.37
N GLY A 134 -40.22 29.71 6.10
CA GLY A 134 -41.58 29.85 5.57
C GLY A 134 -42.50 28.65 5.82
N SER A 135 -41.98 27.47 6.14
CA SER A 135 -42.81 26.27 6.36
C SER A 135 -43.65 26.30 7.64
N CYS A 136 -43.39 27.24 8.55
CA CYS A 136 -44.22 27.50 9.74
C CYS A 136 -45.12 28.74 9.60
N GLY A 137 -45.07 29.45 8.46
CA GLY A 137 -45.87 30.65 8.22
C GLY A 137 -45.39 31.90 8.95
N CYS A 138 -44.41 31.81 9.85
CA CYS A 138 -43.87 32.97 10.56
C CYS A 138 -43.08 33.94 9.64
N GLN A 139 -42.55 33.44 8.53
CA GLN A 139 -41.90 34.26 7.49
C GLN A 139 -42.57 34.06 6.13
N LYS A 140 -42.57 35.11 5.31
CA LYS A 140 -43.03 35.01 3.92
C LYS A 140 -42.08 34.14 3.12
N ASN A 141 -42.63 33.18 2.39
CA ASN A 141 -41.86 32.41 1.42
C ASN A 141 -41.36 33.33 0.30
N SER A 142 -40.07 33.25 -0.01
CA SER A 142 -39.50 33.84 -1.21
C SER A 142 -39.49 32.80 -2.33
N ALA A 143 -39.59 33.24 -3.59
CA ALA A 143 -39.29 32.38 -4.72
C ALA A 143 -37.86 31.83 -4.58
N VAL A 144 -37.66 30.57 -4.98
CA VAL A 144 -36.33 29.95 -5.01
C VAL A 144 -35.81 30.05 -6.44
N ASP A 145 -34.56 30.50 -6.61
CA ASP A 145 -33.91 30.51 -7.92
C ASP A 145 -33.41 29.10 -8.24
N ALA A 146 -34.12 28.38 -9.10
CA ALA A 146 -33.73 27.04 -9.53
C ALA A 146 -32.34 27.01 -10.16
N SER A 147 -31.88 28.10 -10.79
CA SER A 147 -30.54 28.20 -11.39
C SER A 147 -29.45 28.20 -10.33
N GLU A 148 -29.70 28.87 -9.20
CA GLU A 148 -28.80 28.91 -8.05
C GLU A 148 -28.64 27.50 -7.45
N ILE A 149 -29.75 26.79 -7.26
CA ILE A 149 -29.75 25.40 -6.75
C ILE A 149 -28.93 24.49 -7.66
N VAL A 150 -29.25 24.47 -8.96
CA VAL A 150 -28.58 23.61 -9.94
C VAL A 150 -27.09 23.91 -9.97
N THR A 151 -26.71 25.20 -9.98
CA THR A 151 -25.32 25.63 -9.99
C THR A 151 -24.57 25.19 -8.73
N TYR A 152 -25.18 25.33 -7.55
CA TYR A 152 -24.59 24.92 -6.28
C TYR A 152 -24.27 23.41 -6.28
N TYR A 153 -25.26 22.56 -6.56
CA TYR A 153 -25.08 21.11 -6.56
C TYR A 153 -24.12 20.66 -7.66
N GLN A 154 -24.21 21.24 -8.86
CA GLN A 154 -23.34 20.88 -9.96
C GLN A 154 -21.88 21.25 -9.65
N ASN A 155 -21.63 22.38 -8.99
CA ASN A 155 -20.30 22.75 -8.53
C ASN A 155 -19.79 21.83 -7.40
N ALA A 156 -20.62 21.52 -6.41
CA ALA A 156 -20.26 20.60 -5.33
C ALA A 156 -19.91 19.21 -5.88
N PHE A 157 -20.76 18.68 -6.76
CA PHE A 157 -20.57 17.39 -7.42
C PHE A 157 -19.32 17.37 -8.32
N ASN A 158 -19.12 18.41 -9.13
CA ASN A 158 -17.93 18.51 -10.00
C ASN A 158 -16.63 18.61 -9.20
N ARG A 159 -16.64 19.34 -8.07
CA ARG A 159 -15.49 19.39 -7.15
C ARG A 159 -15.16 18.00 -6.61
N TYR A 160 -16.16 17.29 -6.06
CA TYR A 160 -16.00 15.93 -5.57
C TYR A 160 -15.46 14.98 -6.64
N LEU A 161 -16.06 14.97 -7.84
CA LEU A 161 -15.58 14.14 -8.96
C LEU A 161 -14.17 14.48 -9.44
N ASN A 162 -13.78 15.76 -9.38
CA ASN A 162 -12.43 16.16 -9.76
C ASN A 162 -11.40 15.69 -8.74
N GLU A 163 -11.72 15.78 -7.45
CA GLU A 163 -10.88 15.27 -6.36
C GLU A 163 -10.74 13.74 -6.41
N GLU A 164 -11.84 13.02 -6.60
CA GLU A 164 -11.85 11.56 -6.83
C GLU A 164 -10.91 11.16 -7.99
N ARG A 165 -11.04 11.82 -9.14
CA ARG A 165 -10.18 11.54 -10.30
C ARG A 165 -8.71 11.81 -10.03
N LYS A 166 -8.39 12.87 -9.28
CA LYS A 166 -7.01 13.17 -8.90
C LYS A 166 -6.46 12.09 -7.96
N LEU A 167 -7.20 11.72 -6.91
CA LEU A 167 -6.82 10.66 -5.97
C LEU A 167 -6.61 9.32 -6.68
N ALA A 168 -7.50 8.92 -7.57
CA ALA A 168 -7.35 7.70 -8.36
C ALA A 168 -6.08 7.72 -9.23
N ARG A 169 -5.80 8.85 -9.90
CA ARG A 169 -4.59 9.04 -10.72
C ARG A 169 -3.30 9.02 -9.88
N ILE A 170 -3.34 9.52 -8.65
CA ILE A 170 -2.20 9.47 -7.73
C ILE A 170 -1.95 8.03 -7.30
N GLY A 171 -3.02 7.32 -6.92
CA GLY A 171 -2.95 5.92 -6.53
C GLY A 171 -2.27 5.06 -7.58
N SER A 172 -2.62 5.23 -8.85
CA SER A 172 -1.99 4.47 -9.95
C SER A 172 -0.55 4.87 -10.24
N LYS A 173 -0.21 6.17 -10.18
CA LYS A 173 1.15 6.65 -10.43
C LYS A 173 2.14 6.24 -9.35
N VAL A 174 1.73 6.34 -8.09
CA VAL A 174 2.56 5.97 -6.93
C VAL A 174 2.96 4.50 -6.99
N GLN A 175 2.04 3.61 -7.39
CA GLN A 175 2.30 2.17 -7.44
C GLN A 175 3.43 1.76 -8.38
N VAL A 176 3.67 2.53 -9.44
CA VAL A 176 4.69 2.22 -10.46
C VAL A 176 6.00 2.96 -10.25
N CYS A 177 6.13 3.75 -9.17
CA CYS A 177 7.34 4.51 -8.89
C CYS A 177 8.59 3.61 -8.77
N GLY A 178 9.71 4.15 -9.23
CA GLY A 178 11.02 3.52 -9.27
C GLY A 178 11.83 3.68 -7.99
N ASP A 179 11.47 4.58 -7.09
CA ASP A 179 12.08 4.78 -5.78
C ASP A 179 11.16 5.64 -4.90
N LEU A 180 11.60 5.97 -3.68
CA LEU A 180 10.81 6.78 -2.76
C LEU A 180 10.86 8.28 -3.08
N ASP A 181 11.88 8.76 -3.78
CA ASP A 181 11.98 10.16 -4.19
C ASP A 181 10.92 10.44 -5.27
N GLU A 182 10.79 9.56 -6.27
CA GLU A 182 9.73 9.64 -7.27
C GLU A 182 8.34 9.54 -6.64
N LEU A 183 8.18 8.68 -5.62
CA LEU A 183 6.93 8.53 -4.88
C LEU A 183 6.54 9.86 -4.20
N GLU A 184 7.47 10.48 -3.48
CA GLU A 184 7.27 11.77 -2.81
C GLU A 184 6.88 12.86 -3.81
N ASP A 185 7.57 12.94 -4.94
CA ASP A 185 7.25 13.87 -6.03
C ASP A 185 5.81 13.69 -6.54
N LYS A 186 5.35 12.44 -6.74
CA LYS A 186 3.97 12.18 -7.20
C LYS A 186 2.93 12.54 -6.15
N LEU A 187 3.22 12.37 -4.87
CA LEU A 187 2.35 12.84 -3.79
C LEU A 187 2.31 14.37 -3.73
N ARG A 188 3.40 15.06 -4.04
CA ARG A 188 3.45 16.53 -4.04
C ARG A 188 2.72 17.19 -5.20
N ASP A 189 2.69 16.56 -6.38
CA ASP A 189 1.89 16.98 -7.55
C ASP A 189 0.35 16.96 -7.33
N SER A 190 -0.09 16.79 -6.08
CA SER A 190 -1.46 16.42 -5.68
C SER A 190 -2.15 17.47 -4.81
N VAL A 191 -3.38 17.16 -4.39
CA VAL A 191 -4.28 18.03 -3.60
C VAL A 191 -4.07 17.85 -2.08
N PHE A 192 -2.95 17.27 -1.65
CA PHE A 192 -2.71 17.01 -0.23
C PHE A 192 -2.22 18.28 0.45
N TYR A 193 -3.17 19.06 0.98
CA TYR A 193 -2.90 20.20 1.84
C TYR A 193 -2.97 19.76 3.31
N ASN A 194 -2.07 20.29 4.15
CA ASN A 194 -2.08 20.08 5.60
C ASN A 194 -2.04 18.62 6.07
N MET A 195 -1.12 17.84 5.49
CA MET A 195 -0.93 16.43 5.85
C MET A 195 0.55 16.08 5.90
N THR A 196 0.91 15.25 6.88
CA THR A 196 2.21 14.56 6.95
C THR A 196 1.98 13.07 6.84
N CYS A 197 2.72 12.39 5.97
CA CYS A 197 2.73 10.93 5.81
C CYS A 197 4.03 10.37 6.38
N VAL A 198 3.90 9.48 7.37
CA VAL A 198 5.01 8.83 8.05
C VAL A 198 4.90 7.33 7.88
N LEU A 199 5.97 6.70 7.41
CA LEU A 199 6.09 5.25 7.22
C LEU A 199 6.99 4.63 8.27
N LYS A 200 6.75 3.34 8.55
CA LYS A 200 7.73 2.50 9.24
C LYS A 200 9.00 2.41 8.40
N LYS A 201 10.16 2.45 9.05
CA LYS A 201 11.47 2.34 8.37
C LYS A 201 11.57 1.07 7.52
N GLU A 202 11.01 -0.04 7.99
CA GLU A 202 10.95 -1.32 7.28
C GLU A 202 10.31 -1.20 5.87
N VAL A 203 9.28 -0.36 5.72
CA VAL A 203 8.54 -0.21 4.45
C VAL A 203 9.43 0.40 3.35
N THR A 204 10.48 1.12 3.74
CA THR A 204 11.47 1.67 2.81
C THR A 204 12.46 0.62 2.28
N ASP A 205 12.56 -0.54 2.91
CA ASP A 205 13.44 -1.63 2.49
C ASP A 205 12.85 -2.34 1.25
N PRO A 206 13.59 -2.45 0.12
CA PRO A 206 13.18 -3.20 -1.05
C PRO A 206 12.78 -4.66 -0.80
N THR A 207 13.29 -5.28 0.26
CA THR A 207 13.08 -6.69 0.62
C THR A 207 11.92 -6.91 1.58
N PHE A 208 11.32 -5.83 2.09
CA PHE A 208 10.17 -5.92 2.98
C PHE A 208 8.95 -6.49 2.25
N ASP A 209 8.44 -7.61 2.76
CA ASP A 209 7.19 -8.21 2.32
C ASP A 209 6.00 -7.46 2.95
N PRO A 210 5.20 -6.72 2.16
CA PRO A 210 4.06 -5.97 2.68
C PRO A 210 2.87 -6.86 3.05
N LEU A 211 2.99 -8.18 2.94
CA LEU A 211 1.95 -9.17 3.26
C LEU A 211 2.24 -9.98 4.53
N VAL A 212 3.36 -9.72 5.21
CA VAL A 212 3.73 -10.42 6.45
C VAL A 212 3.98 -9.44 7.60
N ILE A 213 3.40 -9.75 8.77
CA ILE A 213 3.70 -9.02 10.01
C ILE A 213 5.01 -9.58 10.59
N ASN A 214 6.10 -8.85 10.40
CA ASN A 214 7.45 -9.27 10.82
C ASN A 214 7.90 -8.69 12.17
N THR A 215 7.11 -7.84 12.82
CA THR A 215 7.54 -7.15 14.05
C THR A 215 6.58 -7.30 15.23
N PRO A 216 7.10 -7.51 16.46
CA PRO A 216 6.28 -7.63 17.67
C PRO A 216 5.68 -6.30 18.13
N THR A 217 6.16 -5.17 17.61
CA THR A 217 5.68 -3.82 17.91
C THR A 217 5.11 -3.17 16.66
N LEU A 218 4.00 -2.43 16.82
CA LEU A 218 3.29 -1.79 15.70
C LEU A 218 4.18 -0.79 14.92
N PHE A 219 4.98 0.01 15.63
CA PHE A 219 5.92 0.99 15.08
C PHE A 219 7.32 0.79 15.66
N GLY A 220 8.34 1.01 14.83
CA GLY A 220 9.74 1.00 15.25
C GLY A 220 10.15 2.29 15.97
N LYS A 221 11.36 2.33 16.56
CA LYS A 221 11.91 3.55 17.17
C LYS A 221 12.19 4.64 16.14
N ASP A 222 12.62 4.23 14.95
CA ASP A 222 12.89 5.09 13.81
C ASP A 222 11.79 4.92 12.76
N MET A 223 11.29 6.05 12.29
CA MET A 223 10.23 6.17 11.29
C MET A 223 10.75 7.02 10.12
N VAL A 224 10.04 7.04 9.00
CA VAL A 224 10.42 7.80 7.81
C VAL A 224 9.29 8.73 7.43
N VAL A 225 9.54 10.04 7.41
CA VAL A 225 8.61 11.00 6.82
C VAL A 225 8.72 10.87 5.32
N LEU A 226 7.68 10.33 4.69
CA LEU A 226 7.60 10.16 3.25
C LEU A 226 7.17 11.45 2.55
N PHE A 227 6.21 12.15 3.13
CA PHE A 227 5.63 13.37 2.55
C PHE A 227 5.23 14.33 3.67
N ASP A 228 5.44 15.61 3.45
CA ASP A 228 4.92 16.70 4.27
C ASP A 228 4.41 17.82 3.36
N ALA A 229 3.23 18.34 3.67
CA ALA A 229 2.58 19.37 2.88
C ALA A 229 3.32 20.72 2.91
N ASP A 230 4.23 20.94 3.86
CA ASP A 230 5.04 22.15 3.90
C ASP A 230 6.19 22.10 2.89
N GLU A 231 6.28 23.14 2.04
CA GLU A 231 7.31 23.24 1.01
C GLU A 231 8.73 23.42 1.58
N SER A 232 8.91 23.88 2.81
CA SER A 232 10.22 23.92 3.47
C SER A 232 10.78 22.52 3.77
N TYR A 233 9.88 21.53 3.79
CA TYR A 233 10.19 20.12 4.00
C TYR A 233 10.31 19.31 2.71
N LYS A 234 10.23 20.01 1.56
CA LYS A 234 10.63 19.51 0.24
C LYS A 234 12.09 19.10 0.29
N ASN A 235 12.38 17.92 -0.27
CA ASN A 235 13.67 17.22 -0.35
C ASN A 235 13.69 15.94 0.51
N LYS A 236 13.25 14.86 -0.14
CA LYS A 236 13.49 13.44 0.12
C LYS A 236 12.91 12.88 1.42
N PRO A 237 12.51 11.59 1.40
CA PRO A 237 12.16 10.89 2.62
C PRO A 237 13.28 10.98 3.65
N ARG A 238 12.93 11.26 4.91
CA ARG A 238 13.89 11.42 6.01
C ARG A 238 13.52 10.59 7.21
N GLU A 239 14.52 10.18 7.97
CA GLU A 239 14.29 9.48 9.23
C GLU A 239 13.92 10.46 10.34
N ILE A 240 12.98 10.05 11.19
CA ILE A 240 12.59 10.73 12.42
C ILE A 240 12.47 9.71 13.56
N ALA A 241 12.66 10.15 14.80
CA ALA A 241 12.32 9.33 15.96
C ALA A 241 10.80 9.26 16.12
N LEU A 242 10.26 8.09 16.50
CA LEU A 242 8.83 7.92 16.78
C LEU A 242 8.33 8.92 17.84
N SER A 243 9.18 9.30 18.81
CA SER A 243 8.87 10.28 19.85
C SER A 243 8.58 11.68 19.30
N SER A 244 9.08 12.02 18.11
CA SER A 244 8.79 13.29 17.45
C SER A 244 7.40 13.29 16.79
N VAL A 245 6.85 12.12 16.49
CA VAL A 245 5.54 11.89 15.84
C VAL A 245 5.46 12.45 14.41
N ILE A 246 5.64 13.75 14.23
CA ILE A 246 5.71 14.44 12.93
C ILE A 246 6.75 15.58 13.01
N PRO A 247 7.27 16.08 11.87
CA PRO A 247 8.12 17.27 11.88
C PRO A 247 7.38 18.48 12.46
N ARG A 248 8.08 19.29 13.28
CA ARG A 248 7.60 20.57 13.84
C ARG A 248 6.26 20.49 14.55
N LEU A 249 6.06 19.41 15.29
CA LEU A 249 4.87 19.24 16.10
C LEU A 249 4.56 20.49 16.95
N ASP A 250 5.59 21.14 17.53
CA ASP A 250 5.44 22.37 18.31
C ASP A 250 4.89 23.55 17.50
N GLU A 251 5.36 23.78 16.27
CA GLU A 251 4.84 24.85 15.40
C GLU A 251 3.40 24.58 14.96
N ILE A 252 3.07 23.31 14.69
CA ILE A 252 1.70 22.91 14.31
C ILE A 252 0.75 23.08 15.51
N PHE A 253 1.22 22.83 16.73
CA PHE A 253 0.43 23.07 17.95
C PHE A 253 0.04 24.55 18.12
N GLU A 254 0.89 25.49 17.70
CA GLU A 254 0.59 26.93 17.73
C GLU A 254 -0.58 27.32 16.81
N LEU A 255 -0.88 26.51 15.80
CA LEU A 255 -2.06 26.71 14.94
C LEU A 255 -3.38 26.48 15.69
N LYS A 256 -3.35 25.79 16.84
CA LYS A 256 -4.54 25.45 17.66
C LYS A 256 -5.62 24.72 16.86
N VAL A 257 -5.21 23.87 15.93
CA VAL A 257 -6.09 23.01 15.13
C VAL A 257 -6.02 21.56 15.62
N PRO A 258 -7.09 20.77 15.44
CA PRO A 258 -7.05 19.36 15.80
C PRO A 258 -6.04 18.60 14.92
N LEU A 259 -5.25 17.73 15.54
CA LEU A 259 -4.38 16.77 14.87
C LEU A 259 -5.12 15.43 14.75
N ILE A 260 -5.34 14.98 13.53
CA ILE A 260 -6.02 13.70 13.27
C ILE A 260 -5.02 12.70 12.74
N PHE A 261 -4.80 11.63 13.51
CA PHE A 261 -3.93 10.53 13.12
C PHE A 261 -4.74 9.37 12.56
N ILE A 262 -4.35 8.89 11.38
CA ILE A 262 -4.92 7.70 10.77
C ILE A 262 -3.82 6.73 10.41
N SER A 263 -4.02 5.47 10.80
CA SER A 263 -3.15 4.38 10.39
C SER A 263 -3.19 4.20 8.88
N LEU A 264 -2.01 4.14 8.26
CA LEU A 264 -1.87 3.71 6.87
C LEU A 264 -1.59 2.21 6.90
N HIS A 265 -2.35 1.42 6.15
CA HIS A 265 -2.23 -0.03 6.18
C HIS A 265 -2.49 -0.66 4.81
N PHE A 266 -1.95 -1.85 4.59
CA PHE A 266 -2.19 -2.62 3.38
C PHE A 266 -2.53 -4.05 3.76
N ILE A 267 -3.76 -4.47 3.49
CA ILE A 267 -4.28 -5.81 3.86
C ILE A 267 -4.02 -6.06 5.36
N ASP A 268 -4.54 -5.16 6.19
CA ASP A 268 -4.40 -5.15 7.67
C ASP A 268 -2.97 -5.06 8.23
N ILE A 269 -1.96 -4.85 7.38
CA ILE A 269 -0.58 -4.66 7.82
C ILE A 269 -0.30 -3.16 7.91
N PRO A 270 0.05 -2.63 9.11
CA PRO A 270 0.33 -1.22 9.29
C PRO A 270 1.64 -0.85 8.58
N LEU A 271 1.55 0.11 7.67
CA LEU A 271 2.68 0.70 6.96
C LEU A 271 3.22 1.94 7.67
N GLY A 272 2.39 2.60 8.48
CA GLY A 272 2.70 3.88 9.10
C GLY A 272 1.43 4.64 9.49
N TYR A 273 1.48 5.96 9.47
CA TYR A 273 0.33 6.82 9.73
C TYR A 273 0.39 8.12 8.93
N ALA A 274 -0.78 8.71 8.71
CA ALA A 274 -0.93 10.07 8.23
C ALA A 274 -1.44 10.96 9.39
N CYS A 275 -0.92 12.18 9.48
CA CYS A 275 -1.42 13.22 10.35
C CYS A 275 -2.04 14.34 9.51
N PHE A 276 -3.29 14.68 9.79
CA PHE A 276 -4.01 15.80 9.17
C PHE A 276 -4.17 16.95 10.17
N TYR A 277 -4.01 18.19 9.70
CA TYR A 277 -4.07 19.41 10.52
C TYR A 277 -4.72 20.57 9.76
N PHE A 278 -6.01 20.45 9.47
CA PHE A 278 -6.72 21.46 8.67
C PHE A 278 -6.82 22.80 9.41
N ASN A 279 -6.48 23.89 8.71
CA ASN A 279 -6.48 25.25 9.28
C ASN A 279 -7.86 25.72 9.75
N ASN A 280 -8.95 25.12 9.23
CA ASN A 280 -10.32 25.48 9.56
C ASN A 280 -11.15 24.23 9.86
N ALA A 281 -12.18 24.37 10.71
CA ALA A 281 -13.16 23.33 11.00
C ALA A 281 -14.22 23.19 9.89
N VAL A 282 -13.79 23.08 8.62
CA VAL A 282 -14.71 22.90 7.48
C VAL A 282 -14.97 21.42 7.28
N ILE A 283 -16.20 20.97 7.55
CA ILE A 283 -16.59 19.54 7.50
C ILE A 283 -16.21 18.83 6.18
N GLN A 284 -16.19 19.58 5.08
CA GLN A 284 -15.79 19.07 3.76
C GLN A 284 -14.35 18.57 3.72
N ASP A 285 -13.41 19.21 4.43
CA ASP A 285 -12.02 18.78 4.49
C ASP A 285 -11.86 17.51 5.34
N TYR A 286 -12.60 17.42 6.45
CA TYR A 286 -12.61 16.25 7.32
C TYR A 286 -13.21 15.02 6.62
N ASN A 287 -14.25 15.20 5.81
CA ASN A 287 -14.85 14.12 5.02
C ASN A 287 -13.87 13.50 4.02
N LYS A 288 -12.85 14.25 3.56
CA LYS A 288 -11.82 13.74 2.63
C LYS A 288 -10.80 12.82 3.30
N ILE A 289 -10.65 12.91 4.62
CA ILE A 289 -9.66 12.14 5.38
C ILE A 289 -9.78 10.64 5.08
N GLY A 290 -11.01 10.11 5.12
CA GLY A 290 -11.27 8.68 4.90
C GLY A 290 -10.92 8.22 3.50
N GLN A 291 -11.23 9.01 2.47
CA GLN A 291 -10.90 8.67 1.09
C GLN A 291 -9.40 8.81 0.83
N THR A 292 -8.79 9.92 1.26
CA THR A 292 -7.34 10.18 1.13
C THR A 292 -6.51 9.09 1.80
N SER A 293 -6.83 8.74 3.06
CA SER A 293 -6.12 7.69 3.78
C SER A 293 -6.23 6.32 3.10
N ARG A 294 -7.40 5.94 2.58
CA ARG A 294 -7.57 4.71 1.79
C ARG A 294 -6.75 4.73 0.51
N THR A 295 -6.78 5.85 -0.24
CA THR A 295 -5.99 6.00 -1.46
C THR A 295 -4.49 5.89 -1.19
N ILE A 296 -3.97 6.62 -0.20
CA ILE A 296 -2.54 6.59 0.16
C ILE A 296 -2.13 5.20 0.64
N SER A 297 -2.95 4.57 1.48
CA SER A 297 -2.75 3.21 1.96
C SER A 297 -2.62 2.20 0.81
N ALA A 298 -3.57 2.21 -0.13
CA ALA A 298 -3.55 1.35 -1.31
C ALA A 298 -2.40 1.68 -2.29
N ALA A 299 -2.04 2.96 -2.40
CA ALA A 299 -0.98 3.43 -3.27
C ALA A 299 0.39 2.96 -2.77
N ILE A 300 0.72 3.25 -1.50
CA ILE A 300 2.00 2.88 -0.88
C ILE A 300 2.11 1.36 -0.73
N GLY A 301 1.03 0.69 -0.32
CA GLY A 301 0.99 -0.76 -0.25
C GLY A 301 1.19 -1.42 -1.60
N GLY A 302 0.53 -0.92 -2.66
CA GLY A 302 0.71 -1.40 -4.02
C GLY A 302 2.12 -1.14 -4.57
N TYR A 303 2.69 0.04 -4.30
CA TYR A 303 4.10 0.35 -4.59
C TYR A 303 5.01 -0.68 -3.93
N ARG A 304 4.87 -0.88 -2.61
CA ARG A 304 5.71 -1.78 -1.84
C ARG A 304 5.60 -3.22 -2.35
N ASN A 305 4.40 -3.66 -2.68
CA ASN A 305 4.15 -4.99 -3.25
C ASN A 305 4.82 -5.15 -4.62
N LEU A 306 4.68 -4.17 -5.51
CA LEU A 306 5.31 -4.24 -6.84
C LEU A 306 6.84 -4.28 -6.74
N ARG A 307 7.42 -3.47 -5.86
CA ARG A 307 8.87 -3.43 -5.61
C ARG A 307 9.39 -4.74 -5.01
N TYR A 308 8.62 -5.34 -4.11
CA TYR A 308 8.92 -6.68 -3.56
C TYR A 308 8.86 -7.77 -4.66
N GLN A 309 7.85 -7.75 -5.52
CA GLN A 309 7.74 -8.68 -6.66
C GLN A 309 8.89 -8.53 -7.67
N TYR A 310 9.34 -7.30 -7.96
CA TYR A 310 10.53 -7.10 -8.79
C TYR A 310 11.78 -7.71 -8.13
N ARG A 311 11.97 -7.50 -6.83
CA ARG A 311 13.10 -8.08 -6.10
C ARG A 311 13.07 -9.61 -6.07
N LEU A 312 11.90 -10.21 -5.85
CA LEU A 312 11.73 -11.67 -5.92
C LEU A 312 12.08 -12.22 -7.30
N ARG A 313 11.67 -11.52 -8.36
CA ARG A 313 12.00 -11.91 -9.74
C ARG A 313 13.51 -11.87 -9.99
N GLU A 314 14.17 -10.78 -9.62
CA GLU A 314 15.63 -10.67 -9.71
C GLU A 314 16.32 -11.79 -8.93
N TRP A 315 15.84 -12.07 -7.71
CA TRP A 315 16.40 -13.12 -6.87
C TRP A 315 16.22 -14.53 -7.46
N ILE A 316 15.04 -14.82 -8.02
CA ILE A 316 14.78 -16.08 -8.74
C ILE A 316 15.69 -16.19 -9.98
N GLU A 317 15.87 -15.09 -10.72
CA GLU A 317 16.78 -15.05 -11.86
C GLU A 317 18.23 -15.29 -11.43
N GLU A 318 18.69 -14.69 -10.33
CA GLU A 318 20.01 -14.90 -9.75
C GLU A 318 20.24 -16.37 -9.36
N ILE A 319 19.29 -16.99 -8.64
CA ILE A 319 19.36 -18.41 -8.23
C ILE A 319 19.36 -19.34 -9.44
N TYR A 320 18.56 -19.04 -10.46
CA TYR A 320 18.56 -19.83 -11.69
C TYR A 320 19.88 -19.64 -12.45
N LYS A 321 20.47 -18.44 -12.40
CA LYS A 321 21.66 -18.08 -13.16
C LYS A 321 22.94 -18.67 -12.59
N TYR A 322 23.14 -18.58 -11.27
CA TYR A 322 24.39 -18.95 -10.62
C TYR A 322 24.21 -20.04 -9.57
N ASP A 323 25.19 -20.94 -9.47
CA ASP A 323 25.27 -21.91 -8.38
C ASP A 323 25.70 -21.21 -7.09
N GLU A 324 24.92 -21.37 -6.02
CA GLU A 324 25.11 -20.68 -4.74
C GLU A 324 26.47 -21.00 -4.08
N LEU A 325 26.97 -22.22 -4.26
CA LEU A 325 28.22 -22.66 -3.65
C LEU A 325 29.45 -22.04 -4.34
N THR A 326 29.45 -22.00 -5.67
CA THR A 326 30.65 -21.67 -6.46
C THR A 326 30.61 -20.27 -7.09
N GLY A 327 29.42 -19.66 -7.21
CA GLY A 327 29.21 -18.41 -7.96
C GLY A 327 29.43 -18.55 -9.47
N LEU A 328 29.59 -19.78 -9.97
CA LEU A 328 29.64 -20.08 -11.41
C LEU A 328 28.22 -20.20 -11.98
N PHE A 329 28.06 -20.24 -13.30
CA PHE A 329 26.76 -20.51 -13.88
C PHE A 329 26.20 -21.87 -13.43
N THR A 330 24.88 -21.98 -13.31
CA THR A 330 24.23 -23.30 -13.24
C THR A 330 24.34 -24.02 -14.58
N ARG A 331 24.20 -25.35 -14.59
CA ARG A 331 24.12 -26.16 -15.82
C ARG A 331 23.22 -25.57 -16.90
N ASN A 332 22.00 -25.18 -16.53
CA ASN A 332 21.01 -24.65 -17.47
C ASN A 332 21.42 -23.27 -18.00
N SER A 333 22.01 -22.43 -17.15
CA SER A 333 22.44 -21.09 -17.55
C SER A 333 23.70 -21.13 -18.41
N PHE A 334 24.61 -22.07 -18.15
CA PHE A 334 25.76 -22.32 -19.01
C PHE A 334 25.35 -22.60 -20.45
N ARG A 335 24.33 -23.46 -20.65
CA ARG A 335 23.86 -23.79 -21.99
C ARG A 335 23.36 -22.54 -22.73
N ARG A 336 22.55 -21.71 -22.08
CA ARG A 336 22.03 -20.48 -22.70
C ARG A 336 23.13 -19.47 -23.00
N GLU A 337 24.10 -19.30 -22.10
CA GLU A 337 25.23 -18.40 -22.35
C GLU A 337 26.16 -18.96 -23.45
N TYR A 338 26.31 -20.29 -23.53
CA TYR A 338 27.02 -20.93 -24.64
C TYR A 338 26.33 -20.66 -25.98
N ASP A 339 25.02 -20.84 -26.07
CA ASP A 339 24.27 -20.56 -27.30
C ASP A 339 24.41 -19.09 -27.72
N LYS A 340 24.39 -18.12 -26.77
CA LYS A 340 24.69 -16.71 -27.05
C LYS A 340 26.12 -16.47 -27.56
N LEU A 341 27.11 -17.18 -26.99
CA LEU A 341 28.47 -17.12 -27.51
C LEU A 341 28.53 -17.62 -28.95
N VAL A 342 27.86 -18.72 -29.28
CA VAL A 342 27.79 -19.22 -30.66
C VAL A 342 27.12 -18.21 -31.59
N GLU A 343 26.03 -17.56 -31.16
CA GLU A 343 25.35 -16.51 -31.93
C GLU A 343 26.23 -15.29 -32.22
N SER A 344 27.19 -14.98 -31.34
CA SER A 344 28.17 -13.92 -31.57
C SER A 344 29.18 -14.23 -32.70
N GLY A 345 29.18 -15.48 -33.19
CA GLY A 345 29.97 -15.93 -34.35
C GLY A 345 31.48 -16.11 -34.12
N PRO A 346 31.93 -16.71 -33.01
CA PRO A 346 33.36 -17.00 -32.82
C PRO A 346 33.85 -18.01 -33.85
N GLU A 347 35.11 -17.87 -34.30
CA GLU A 347 35.71 -18.82 -35.25
C GLU A 347 36.02 -20.17 -34.59
N ASP A 348 36.37 -20.15 -33.30
CA ASP A 348 36.78 -21.32 -32.52
C ASP A 348 36.20 -21.28 -31.10
N MET A 349 36.06 -22.45 -30.49
CA MET A 349 35.64 -22.66 -29.11
C MET A 349 36.54 -23.69 -28.42
N THR A 350 37.00 -23.39 -27.22
CA THR A 350 37.69 -24.34 -26.34
C THR A 350 36.77 -24.73 -25.20
N MET A 351 36.52 -26.02 -24.99
CA MET A 351 35.73 -26.53 -23.87
C MET A 351 36.61 -27.30 -22.89
N VAL A 352 36.38 -27.05 -21.60
CA VAL A 352 37.10 -27.62 -20.47
C VAL A 352 36.09 -28.26 -19.53
N LEU A 353 36.27 -29.54 -19.22
CA LEU A 353 35.54 -30.29 -18.21
C LEU A 353 36.48 -30.64 -17.07
N CYS A 354 36.05 -30.39 -15.84
CA CYS A 354 36.79 -30.71 -14.62
C CYS A 354 35.92 -31.51 -13.67
N ASP A 355 36.44 -32.62 -13.17
CA ASP A 355 35.79 -33.40 -12.13
C ASP A 355 36.72 -33.48 -10.91
N LEU A 356 36.20 -33.09 -9.74
CA LEU A 356 36.98 -33.10 -8.50
C LEU A 356 37.29 -34.54 -8.06
N ASN A 357 38.57 -34.85 -7.91
CA ASN A 357 39.01 -36.16 -7.50
C ASN A 357 38.85 -36.39 -5.99
N GLY A 358 38.20 -37.50 -5.63
CA GLY A 358 38.12 -37.98 -4.25
C GLY A 358 37.18 -37.19 -3.34
N LEU A 359 36.22 -36.43 -3.87
CA LEU A 359 35.26 -35.65 -3.07
C LEU A 359 34.58 -36.49 -1.97
N LYS A 360 34.13 -37.71 -2.29
CA LYS A 360 33.51 -38.61 -1.32
C LYS A 360 34.43 -38.91 -0.12
N ILE A 361 35.72 -39.16 -0.38
CA ILE A 361 36.72 -39.42 0.66
C ILE A 361 36.92 -38.18 1.54
N ILE A 362 36.85 -36.99 0.96
CA ILE A 362 36.95 -35.73 1.72
C ILE A 362 35.73 -35.57 2.62
N ASN A 363 34.52 -35.74 2.08
CA ASN A 363 33.27 -35.63 2.83
C ASN A 363 33.20 -36.63 3.98
N ASP A 364 33.51 -37.90 3.70
CA ASP A 364 33.38 -39.00 4.66
C ASP A 364 34.39 -38.86 5.83
N ASN A 365 35.59 -38.31 5.58
CA ASN A 365 36.65 -38.21 6.60
C ASN A 365 36.75 -36.84 7.28
N TYR A 366 36.30 -35.74 6.64
CA TYR A 366 36.57 -34.38 7.11
C TYR A 366 35.36 -33.45 7.19
N SER A 367 34.16 -33.90 6.80
CA SER A 367 32.87 -33.16 6.74
C SER A 367 32.50 -32.59 5.37
N HIS A 368 31.19 -32.36 5.19
CA HIS A 368 30.63 -31.73 3.99
C HIS A 368 31.14 -30.30 3.76
N SER A 369 31.38 -29.51 4.81
CA SER A 369 31.92 -28.15 4.65
C SER A 369 33.33 -28.15 4.04
N GLU A 370 34.12 -29.21 4.29
CA GLU A 370 35.45 -29.36 3.70
C GLU A 370 35.38 -29.81 2.24
N GLY A 371 34.37 -30.60 1.87
CA GLY A 371 34.05 -30.90 0.47
C GLY A 371 33.56 -29.69 -0.30
N ASP A 372 32.70 -28.87 0.31
CA ASP A 372 32.24 -27.59 -0.24
C ASP A 372 33.41 -26.65 -0.51
N ASN A 373 34.37 -26.57 0.42
CA ASN A 373 35.62 -25.84 0.20
C ASN A 373 36.43 -26.42 -0.97
N ALA A 374 36.51 -27.75 -1.09
CA ALA A 374 37.23 -28.38 -2.20
C ALA A 374 36.60 -28.04 -3.56
N ILE A 375 35.27 -28.09 -3.67
CA ILE A 375 34.53 -27.71 -4.88
C ILE A 375 34.78 -26.24 -5.22
N LYS A 376 34.70 -25.33 -4.23
CA LYS A 376 35.00 -23.90 -4.42
C LYS A 376 36.39 -23.66 -4.99
N LYS A 377 37.41 -24.40 -4.52
CA LYS A 377 38.78 -24.20 -5.00
C LYS A 377 39.01 -24.70 -6.42
N VAL A 378 38.34 -25.78 -6.84
CA VAL A 378 38.38 -26.18 -8.27
C VAL A 378 37.61 -25.18 -9.12
N ALA A 379 36.48 -24.65 -8.65
CA ALA A 379 35.72 -23.62 -9.34
C ALA A 379 36.54 -22.33 -9.54
N GLU A 380 37.24 -21.88 -8.50
CA GLU A 380 38.17 -20.74 -8.56
C GLU A 380 39.34 -21.00 -9.54
N ALA A 381 39.93 -22.20 -9.50
CA ALA A 381 41.00 -22.61 -10.41
C ALA A 381 40.56 -22.61 -11.87
N LEU A 382 39.40 -23.19 -12.16
CA LEU A 382 38.82 -23.21 -13.51
C LEU A 382 38.57 -21.79 -14.02
N LYS A 383 37.93 -20.95 -13.19
CA LYS A 383 37.64 -19.55 -13.55
C LYS A 383 38.92 -18.74 -13.81
N ALA A 384 39.96 -18.96 -13.01
CA ALA A 384 41.25 -18.30 -13.18
C ALA A 384 41.99 -18.76 -14.46
N ALA A 385 41.87 -20.04 -14.82
CA ALA A 385 42.51 -20.61 -16.01
C ALA A 385 41.78 -20.28 -17.32
N CYS A 386 40.50 -19.89 -17.25
CA CYS A 386 39.66 -19.61 -18.41
C CYS A 386 39.22 -18.13 -18.48
N PRO A 387 40.15 -17.16 -18.51
CA PRO A 387 39.78 -15.74 -18.63
C PRO A 387 39.08 -15.48 -19.97
N GLY A 388 37.98 -14.71 -19.93
CA GLY A 388 37.14 -14.45 -21.11
C GLY A 388 36.17 -15.57 -21.46
N GLY A 389 36.23 -16.71 -20.77
CA GLY A 389 35.28 -17.81 -20.91
C GLY A 389 34.12 -17.73 -19.91
N ILE A 390 33.06 -18.49 -20.20
CA ILE A 390 31.98 -18.77 -19.26
C ILE A 390 32.29 -20.06 -18.50
N CYS A 391 32.01 -20.10 -17.21
CA CYS A 391 32.27 -21.26 -16.34
C CYS A 391 30.99 -21.64 -15.59
N SER A 392 30.78 -22.93 -15.35
CA SER A 392 29.60 -23.47 -14.70
C SER A 392 29.90 -24.64 -13.78
N LYS A 393 29.02 -24.85 -12.81
CA LYS A 393 28.89 -26.11 -12.10
C LYS A 393 27.79 -26.94 -12.75
N HIS A 394 28.19 -28.06 -13.35
CA HIS A 394 27.33 -28.90 -14.18
C HIS A 394 26.70 -30.05 -13.39
N GLY A 395 27.43 -30.55 -12.39
CA GLY A 395 27.03 -31.64 -11.49
C GLY A 395 27.40 -31.33 -10.03
N GLY A 396 27.56 -32.37 -9.20
CA GLY A 396 27.97 -32.18 -7.79
C GLY A 396 29.41 -31.68 -7.67
N ASP A 397 30.33 -32.38 -8.33
CA ASP A 397 31.78 -32.16 -8.42
C ASP A 397 32.25 -31.80 -9.85
N GLU A 398 31.34 -31.78 -10.82
CA GLU A 398 31.63 -31.52 -12.22
C GLU A 398 31.50 -30.03 -12.55
N LEU A 399 32.55 -29.47 -13.13
CA LEU A 399 32.68 -28.07 -13.51
C LEU A 399 33.03 -27.99 -15.01
N VAL A 400 32.50 -26.99 -15.69
CA VAL A 400 32.61 -26.86 -17.15
C VAL A 400 32.93 -25.43 -17.51
N ALA A 401 33.86 -25.20 -18.45
CA ALA A 401 34.09 -23.90 -19.05
C ALA A 401 34.06 -23.95 -20.58
N ALA A 402 33.64 -22.85 -21.19
CA ALA A 402 33.69 -22.62 -22.62
C ALA A 402 34.34 -21.26 -22.89
N ILE A 403 35.34 -21.24 -23.77
CA ILE A 403 36.12 -20.06 -24.13
C ILE A 403 35.95 -19.83 -25.64
N PRO A 404 35.43 -18.66 -26.08
CA PRO A 404 35.11 -18.38 -27.49
C PRO A 404 36.35 -18.04 -28.34
N GLU A 405 37.43 -18.81 -28.14
CA GLU A 405 38.67 -18.71 -28.89
C GLU A 405 39.46 -20.02 -28.75
N LYS A 406 40.43 -20.20 -29.65
CA LYS A 406 41.36 -21.32 -29.59
C LYS A 406 42.44 -21.06 -28.52
N ARG A 407 42.46 -21.87 -27.47
CA ARG A 407 43.45 -21.78 -26.38
C ARG A 407 44.34 -22.98 -26.28
N ASP A 408 45.58 -22.79 -25.82
CA ASP A 408 46.50 -23.88 -25.52
C ASP A 408 45.94 -24.79 -24.42
N MET A 409 45.78 -26.07 -24.74
CA MET A 409 45.19 -27.05 -23.83
C MET A 409 46.11 -27.34 -22.65
N ASP A 410 47.43 -27.39 -22.90
CA ASP A 410 48.41 -27.63 -21.86
C ASP A 410 48.59 -26.40 -20.96
N GLU A 411 48.47 -25.19 -21.50
CA GLU A 411 48.46 -23.97 -20.67
C GLU A 411 47.28 -23.93 -19.72
N ILE A 412 46.06 -24.24 -20.19
CA ILE A 412 44.87 -24.31 -19.33
C ILE A 412 45.05 -25.38 -18.26
N ARG A 413 45.44 -26.60 -18.66
CA ARG A 413 45.66 -27.72 -17.73
C ARG A 413 46.70 -27.37 -16.67
N ASN A 414 47.83 -26.82 -17.09
CA ASN A 414 48.92 -26.42 -16.19
C ASN A 414 48.49 -25.28 -15.27
N SER A 415 47.68 -24.33 -15.74
CA SER A 415 47.14 -23.24 -14.93
C SER A 415 46.24 -23.76 -13.81
N ILE A 416 45.29 -24.65 -14.12
CA ILE A 416 44.40 -25.27 -13.13
C ILE A 416 45.21 -26.08 -12.11
N ASN A 417 46.10 -26.96 -12.57
CA ASN A 417 46.91 -27.80 -11.69
C ASN A 417 47.82 -26.95 -10.80
N LYS A 418 48.48 -25.93 -11.35
CA LYS A 418 49.32 -25.01 -10.58
C LYS A 418 48.52 -24.28 -9.50
N TYR A 419 47.34 -23.77 -9.83
CA TYR A 419 46.47 -23.10 -8.85
C TYR A 419 46.14 -24.02 -7.67
N LEU A 420 45.72 -25.25 -7.97
CA LEU A 420 45.37 -26.24 -6.95
C LEU A 420 46.60 -26.68 -6.13
N ASP A 421 47.74 -26.88 -6.77
CA ASP A 421 48.99 -27.23 -6.10
C ASP A 421 49.47 -26.12 -5.15
N ASP A 422 49.38 -24.86 -5.59
CA ASP A 422 49.75 -23.72 -4.76
C ASP A 422 48.81 -23.59 -3.55
N TYR A 423 47.50 -23.79 -3.74
CA TYR A 423 46.56 -23.88 -2.62
C TYR A 423 46.89 -25.06 -1.68
N ASN A 424 47.17 -26.25 -2.21
CA ASN A 424 47.51 -27.43 -1.42
C ASN A 424 48.76 -27.20 -0.55
N LYS A 425 49.76 -26.45 -1.04
CA LYS A 425 50.98 -26.13 -0.27
C LYS A 425 50.71 -25.20 0.92
N VAL A 426 49.78 -24.26 0.76
CA VAL A 426 49.54 -23.20 1.78
C VAL A 426 48.34 -23.47 2.69
N SER A 427 47.41 -24.34 2.28
CA SER A 427 46.15 -24.55 3.00
C SER A 427 46.31 -25.25 4.36
N GLY A 428 47.38 -26.03 4.54
CA GLY A 428 47.61 -26.83 5.74
C GLY A 428 46.58 -27.97 5.95
N LYS A 429 45.77 -28.28 4.93
CA LYS A 429 44.72 -29.30 5.02
C LYS A 429 45.33 -30.72 4.96
N PRO A 430 44.74 -31.71 5.66
CA PRO A 430 45.24 -33.09 5.71
C PRO A 430 44.97 -33.88 4.41
N TYR A 431 44.39 -33.26 3.40
CA TYR A 431 44.08 -33.83 2.10
C TYR A 431 44.53 -32.89 0.98
N LYS A 432 44.76 -33.46 -0.21
CA LYS A 432 45.08 -32.69 -1.41
C LYS A 432 43.84 -32.57 -2.30
N ILE A 433 43.59 -31.38 -2.81
CA ILE A 433 42.58 -31.10 -3.83
C ILE A 433 43.22 -31.29 -5.21
N SER A 434 42.61 -32.10 -6.05
CA SER A 434 43.03 -32.31 -7.44
C SER A 434 41.79 -32.54 -8.29
N ALA A 435 41.86 -32.27 -9.60
CA ALA A 435 40.77 -32.52 -10.54
C ALA A 435 41.28 -33.30 -11.75
N SER A 436 40.41 -34.09 -12.37
CA SER A 436 40.66 -34.68 -13.68
C SER A 436 40.11 -33.76 -14.76
N ILE A 437 40.91 -33.46 -15.78
CA ILE A 437 40.65 -32.34 -16.71
C ILE A 437 40.59 -32.81 -18.16
N GLY A 438 39.40 -32.77 -18.76
CA GLY A 438 39.20 -32.98 -20.18
C GLY A 438 39.16 -31.64 -20.93
N ILE A 439 39.92 -31.50 -22.01
CA ILE A 439 39.96 -30.27 -22.80
C ILE A 439 39.87 -30.63 -24.28
N CYS A 440 38.95 -30.00 -25.01
CA CYS A 440 38.84 -30.13 -26.46
C CYS A 440 38.65 -28.76 -27.13
N ARG A 441 38.88 -28.72 -28.44
CA ARG A 441 38.67 -27.54 -29.29
C ARG A 441 37.68 -27.88 -30.39
N SER A 442 36.98 -26.87 -30.90
CA SER A 442 36.24 -26.95 -32.16
C SER A 442 37.16 -27.36 -33.31
N GLU A 443 36.64 -28.22 -34.18
CA GLU A 443 37.27 -28.59 -35.44
C GLU A 443 36.47 -27.98 -36.59
N ASN A 444 37.15 -27.30 -37.52
CA ASN A 444 36.55 -26.71 -38.72
C ASN A 444 35.34 -25.81 -38.45
N GLY A 445 35.36 -25.04 -37.35
CA GLY A 445 34.25 -24.16 -36.95
C GLY A 445 32.99 -24.90 -36.48
N ASN A 446 33.07 -26.21 -36.18
CA ASN A 446 31.94 -26.91 -35.56
C ASN A 446 31.83 -26.53 -34.08
N LEU A 447 30.84 -25.69 -33.78
CA LEU A 447 30.54 -25.18 -32.45
C LEU A 447 29.39 -25.96 -31.77
N ASP A 448 29.00 -27.13 -32.29
CA ASP A 448 27.94 -27.94 -31.66
C ASP A 448 28.33 -28.31 -30.22
N PHE A 449 27.51 -27.83 -29.28
CA PHE A 449 27.71 -28.05 -27.86
C PHE A 449 27.81 -29.53 -27.53
N SER A 450 26.94 -30.37 -28.11
CA SER A 450 26.83 -31.78 -27.72
C SER A 450 28.08 -32.55 -28.12
N ALA A 451 28.59 -32.30 -29.33
CA ALA A 451 29.81 -32.89 -29.84
C ALA A 451 31.04 -32.49 -29.01
N LEU A 452 31.19 -31.19 -28.73
CA LEU A 452 32.31 -30.71 -27.92
C LEU A 452 32.22 -31.22 -26.48
N PHE A 453 31.02 -31.22 -25.89
CA PHE A 453 30.83 -31.61 -24.49
C PHE A 453 31.16 -33.08 -24.31
N ALA A 454 30.63 -33.93 -25.20
CA ALA A 454 30.95 -35.36 -25.20
C ALA A 454 32.45 -35.63 -25.38
N LYS A 455 33.13 -34.86 -26.23
CA LYS A 455 34.57 -35.04 -26.43
C LYS A 455 35.40 -34.64 -25.21
N ALA A 456 35.08 -33.51 -24.59
CA ALA A 456 35.75 -33.10 -23.37
C ALA A 456 35.44 -34.05 -22.19
N ASP A 457 34.21 -34.58 -22.12
CA ASP A 457 33.81 -35.55 -21.10
C ASP A 457 34.57 -36.88 -21.23
N GLU A 458 34.71 -37.40 -22.45
CA GLU A 458 35.52 -38.59 -22.74
C GLU A 458 36.97 -38.41 -22.26
N LEU A 459 37.60 -37.27 -22.61
CA LEU A 459 38.98 -36.96 -22.21
C LEU A 459 39.13 -36.80 -20.69
N MET A 460 38.15 -36.18 -20.03
CA MET A 460 38.12 -36.04 -18.57
C MET A 460 38.00 -37.42 -17.90
N TYR A 461 37.13 -38.28 -18.43
CA TYR A 461 36.93 -39.63 -17.92
C TYR A 461 38.19 -40.50 -18.05
N GLU A 462 38.89 -40.44 -19.20
CA GLU A 462 40.17 -41.11 -19.38
C GLU A 462 41.20 -40.68 -18.33
N GLU A 463 41.26 -39.39 -18.02
CA GLU A 463 42.15 -38.86 -16.99
C GLU A 463 41.74 -39.33 -15.58
N LYS A 464 40.43 -39.39 -15.29
CA LYS A 464 39.88 -39.91 -14.03
C LYS A 464 40.19 -41.39 -13.82
N VAL A 465 40.16 -42.19 -14.88
CA VAL A 465 40.56 -43.61 -14.84
C VAL A 465 42.07 -43.75 -14.55
N LYS A 466 42.91 -42.97 -15.22
CA LYS A 466 44.37 -42.96 -14.94
C LYS A 466 44.68 -42.57 -13.51
N TYR A 467 43.98 -41.56 -12.98
CA TYR A 467 44.12 -41.13 -11.59
C TYR A 467 43.77 -42.24 -10.58
N LYS A 468 42.68 -42.98 -10.82
CA LYS A 468 42.30 -44.12 -9.95
C LYS A 468 43.34 -45.23 -9.98
N THR A 469 43.85 -45.56 -11.17
CA THR A 469 44.84 -46.64 -11.35
C THR A 469 46.19 -46.32 -10.69
N LEU A 470 46.57 -45.04 -10.58
CA LEU A 470 47.80 -44.60 -9.91
C LEU A 470 47.72 -44.61 -8.37
N ARG A 471 46.52 -44.82 -7.80
CA ARG A 471 46.26 -44.84 -6.36
C ARG A 471 45.99 -46.23 -5.80
N GLU A 472 45.68 -47.20 -6.66
CA GLU A 472 45.69 -48.64 -6.36
C GLU A 472 47.13 -49.17 -6.43
#